data_AF-A0A4Q3Z4Y4-F1
#
_entry.id   AF-A0A4Q3Z4Y4-F1
#
_cell.length_a   1.000
_cell.length_b   1.000
_cell.length_c   1.000
_cell.angle_alpha   90.00
_cell.angle_beta   90.00
_cell.angle_gamma   90.00
#
_symmetry.space_group_name_H-M   'P 1'
#
loop_
_entity.id
_entity.type
_entity.pdbx_description
1 polymer ?
#
loop_
_entity_poly.entity_id
_entity_poly.type
_entity_poly.pdbx_seq_one_letter_code
_entity_poly.pdbx_strand_id
1 'polypeptide(L)'
;MIKKFIDKLLGKPAAAPKKTSPLGQRVEVTAEVHGINPDLLDERAVKVVKTLTDAGFEAYIVGGAVRDLLLNMRPKDFDVATNATPEQVKGLFRRAFIIGRRFRIVHVVYGRGREHEVIEVSTFRALPTESEAIAGNEKTGKAELDGKHHAVDASGRVLRDNVWGPQIED
;
A
#
# COMPACT_ATOMS: atom_id res chain seq x y z
N MET A 1 -36.94 -7.78 -20.51
CA MET A 1 -37.74 -8.72 -19.68
C MET A 1 -37.15 -10.13 -19.57
N ILE A 2 -36.30 -10.58 -20.51
CA ILE A 2 -35.71 -11.93 -20.52
C ILE A 2 -34.64 -12.17 -19.43
N LYS A 3 -33.82 -11.16 -19.07
CA LYS A 3 -32.80 -11.29 -18.01
C LYS A 3 -33.36 -11.71 -16.65
N LYS A 4 -34.49 -11.12 -16.23
CA LYS A 4 -35.17 -11.47 -14.97
C LYS A 4 -35.68 -12.92 -14.95
N PHE A 5 -35.94 -13.50 -16.12
CA PHE A 5 -36.41 -14.88 -16.24
C PHE A 5 -35.23 -15.88 -16.17
N ILE A 6 -34.10 -15.53 -16.80
CA ILE A 6 -32.85 -16.30 -16.74
C ILE A 6 -32.28 -16.32 -15.31
N ASP A 7 -32.28 -15.16 -14.62
CA ASP A 7 -31.84 -15.05 -13.22
C ASP A 7 -32.69 -15.90 -12.25
N LYS A 8 -33.97 -16.13 -12.61
CA LYS A 8 -34.92 -16.93 -11.81
C LYS A 8 -34.82 -18.43 -12.08
N LEU A 9 -34.33 -18.83 -13.25
CA LEU A 9 -34.16 -20.24 -13.66
C LEU A 9 -32.79 -20.81 -13.27
N LEU A 10 -31.73 -19.99 -13.27
CA LEU A 10 -30.35 -20.47 -13.06
C LEU A 10 -29.84 -20.28 -11.62
N GLY A 11 -30.62 -19.65 -10.75
CA GLY A 11 -30.18 -19.32 -9.40
C GLY A 11 -29.09 -18.27 -9.43
N LYS A 12 -29.38 -17.07 -8.94
CA LYS A 12 -28.33 -16.06 -8.74
C LYS A 12 -27.31 -16.66 -7.76
N PRO A 13 -26.01 -16.80 -8.11
CA PRO A 13 -25.03 -17.24 -7.14
C PRO A 13 -25.13 -16.29 -5.95
N ALA A 14 -25.30 -16.84 -4.75
CA ALA A 14 -25.36 -16.05 -3.54
C ALA A 14 -24.15 -15.11 -3.55
N ALA A 15 -24.41 -13.80 -3.51
CA ALA A 15 -23.34 -12.83 -3.38
C ALA A 15 -22.53 -13.25 -2.14
N ALA A 16 -21.22 -13.45 -2.33
CA ALA A 16 -20.33 -13.81 -1.23
C ALA A 16 -20.62 -12.87 -0.04
N PRO A 17 -20.68 -13.40 1.20
CA PRO A 17 -21.00 -12.58 2.36
C PRO A 17 -20.06 -11.38 2.36
N LYS A 18 -20.62 -10.16 2.40
CA LYS A 18 -19.84 -8.93 2.57
C LYS A 18 -19.04 -9.13 3.85
N LYS A 19 -17.73 -9.33 3.74
CA LYS A 19 -16.83 -9.41 4.89
C LYS A 19 -17.01 -8.09 5.66
N THR A 20 -17.66 -8.13 6.81
CA THR A 20 -17.71 -7.00 7.72
C THR A 20 -16.30 -6.82 8.27
N SER A 21 -15.60 -5.79 7.82
CA SER A 21 -14.29 -5.49 8.40
C SER A 21 -14.46 -5.15 9.89
N PRO A 22 -13.59 -5.65 10.77
CA PRO A 22 -13.60 -5.24 12.18
C PRO A 22 -13.28 -3.74 12.36
N LEU A 23 -12.81 -3.06 11.31
CA LEU A 23 -12.38 -1.66 11.31
C LEU A 23 -13.51 -0.64 11.04
N GLY A 24 -14.76 -1.10 10.92
CA GLY A 24 -15.91 -0.24 10.67
C GLY A 24 -16.23 -0.06 9.18
N GLN A 25 -17.00 0.98 8.85
CA GLN A 25 -17.46 1.26 7.48
C GLN A 25 -16.59 2.33 6.83
N ARG A 26 -16.07 2.04 5.63
CA ARG A 26 -15.36 3.03 4.80
C ARG A 26 -16.28 4.22 4.50
N VAL A 27 -15.76 5.42 4.75
CA VAL A 27 -16.38 6.70 4.39
C VAL A 27 -15.48 7.40 3.39
N GLU A 28 -16.05 7.82 2.27
CA GLU A 28 -15.37 8.66 1.30
C GLU A 28 -15.71 10.11 1.56
N VAL A 29 -14.69 10.92 1.86
CA VAL A 29 -14.82 12.36 2.07
C VAL A 29 -14.45 13.03 0.75
N THR A 30 -15.37 13.80 0.17
CA THR A 30 -15.16 14.43 -1.14
C THR A 30 -14.32 15.70 -1.03
N ALA A 31 -13.84 16.20 -2.17
CA ALA A 31 -13.01 17.41 -2.24
C ALA A 31 -13.68 18.65 -1.64
N GLU A 32 -15.00 18.77 -1.81
CA GLU A 32 -15.81 19.84 -1.25
C GLU A 32 -15.85 19.79 0.29
N VAL A 33 -15.68 18.60 0.87
CA VAL A 33 -15.73 18.38 2.32
C VAL A 33 -14.35 18.48 2.95
N HIS A 34 -13.34 17.82 2.38
CA HIS A 34 -12.00 17.83 2.97
C HIS A 34 -11.21 19.12 2.67
N GLY A 35 -11.55 19.85 1.60
CA GLY A 35 -10.99 21.18 1.30
C GLY A 35 -9.47 21.22 1.10
N ILE A 36 -8.86 20.10 0.70
CA ILE A 36 -7.40 20.04 0.48
C ILE A 36 -7.10 20.86 -0.76
N ASN A 37 -6.17 21.80 -0.63
CA ASN A 37 -5.69 22.59 -1.75
C ASN A 37 -4.79 21.74 -2.69
N PRO A 38 -5.21 21.48 -3.94
CA PRO A 38 -4.41 20.68 -4.88
C PRO A 38 -3.05 21.30 -5.22
N ASP A 39 -2.90 22.62 -5.10
CA ASP A 39 -1.63 23.32 -5.40
C ASP A 39 -0.51 23.00 -4.39
N LEU A 40 -0.87 22.39 -3.25
CA LEU A 40 0.09 21.93 -2.25
C LEU A 40 0.58 20.50 -2.51
N LEU A 41 0.04 19.81 -3.50
CA LEU A 41 0.47 18.45 -3.87
C LEU A 41 1.80 18.48 -4.63
N ASP A 42 2.66 17.51 -4.34
CA ASP A 42 3.85 17.28 -5.15
C ASP A 42 3.47 16.60 -6.48
N GLU A 43 3.86 17.23 -7.60
CA GLU A 43 3.56 16.74 -8.96
C GLU A 43 4.09 15.32 -9.23
N ARG A 44 5.20 14.94 -8.59
CA ARG A 44 5.82 13.62 -8.75
C ARG A 44 5.01 12.57 -8.01
N ALA A 45 4.53 12.87 -6.80
CA ALA A 45 3.61 12.00 -6.07
C ALA A 45 2.33 11.76 -6.87
N VAL A 46 1.74 12.82 -7.42
CA VAL A 46 0.57 12.74 -8.31
C VAL A 46 0.86 11.86 -9.53
N LYS A 47 2.05 12.01 -10.14
CA LYS A 47 2.46 11.18 -11.28
C LYS A 47 2.66 9.71 -10.92
N VAL A 48 3.20 9.41 -9.74
CA VAL A 48 3.34 8.03 -9.24
C VAL A 48 1.97 7.39 -9.08
N VAL A 49 1.04 8.06 -8.38
CA VAL A 49 -0.34 7.59 -8.22
C VAL A 49 -0.99 7.37 -9.58
N LYS A 50 -0.91 8.35 -10.48
CA LYS A 50 -1.48 8.23 -11.83
C LYS A 50 -0.92 7.05 -12.61
N THR A 51 0.40 6.83 -12.55
CA THR A 51 1.05 5.72 -13.27
C THR A 51 0.57 4.36 -12.76
N LEU A 52 0.41 4.22 -11.43
CA LEU A 52 -0.11 3.00 -10.82
C LEU A 52 -1.59 2.79 -11.18
N THR A 53 -2.42 3.84 -11.11
CA THR A 53 -3.84 3.73 -11.45
C THR A 53 -4.08 3.46 -12.94
N ASP A 54 -3.29 4.08 -13.82
CA ASP A 54 -3.35 3.80 -15.27
C ASP A 54 -2.96 2.34 -15.58
N ALA A 55 -2.10 1.73 -14.76
CA ALA A 55 -1.72 0.33 -14.85
C ALA A 55 -2.72 -0.64 -14.19
N GLY A 56 -3.83 -0.13 -13.64
CA GLY A 56 -4.91 -0.92 -13.04
C GLY A 56 -4.76 -1.22 -11.54
N PHE A 57 -3.83 -0.55 -10.85
CA PHE A 57 -3.64 -0.68 -9.42
C PHE A 57 -4.40 0.40 -8.64
N GLU A 58 -4.69 0.12 -7.37
CA GLU A 58 -5.12 1.14 -6.42
C GLU A 58 -3.89 1.87 -5.89
N ALA A 59 -3.93 3.20 -5.83
CA ALA A 59 -2.83 4.00 -5.29
C ALA A 59 -3.34 5.28 -4.64
N TYR A 60 -2.75 5.64 -3.50
CA TYR A 60 -3.17 6.77 -2.68
C TYR A 60 -1.97 7.50 -2.09
N ILE A 61 -2.05 8.83 -1.99
CA ILE A 61 -1.17 9.60 -1.11
C ILE A 61 -1.62 9.35 0.33
N VAL A 62 -0.67 9.06 1.22
CA VAL A 62 -0.97 8.67 2.61
C VAL A 62 -0.09 9.41 3.63
N GLY A 63 -0.30 9.11 4.91
CA GLY A 63 0.62 9.48 5.98
C GLY A 63 0.63 10.97 6.33
N GLY A 64 1.83 11.47 6.65
CA GLY A 64 2.03 12.84 7.14
C GLY A 64 1.59 13.91 6.13
N ALA A 65 1.72 13.64 4.84
CA ALA A 65 1.30 14.56 3.79
C ALA A 65 -0.19 14.87 3.86
N VAL A 66 -1.04 13.85 4.01
CA VAL A 66 -2.50 14.04 4.11
C VAL A 66 -2.86 14.86 5.35
N ARG A 67 -2.24 14.56 6.50
CA ARG A 67 -2.43 15.34 7.73
C ARG A 67 -2.06 16.81 7.51
N ASP A 68 -0.90 17.09 6.94
CA ASP A 68 -0.39 18.44 6.77
C ASP A 68 -1.25 19.23 5.77
N LEU A 69 -1.69 18.58 4.67
CA LEU A 69 -2.62 19.14 3.69
C LEU A 69 -3.97 19.53 4.29
N LEU A 70 -4.53 18.69 5.17
CA LEU A 70 -5.78 18.98 5.89
C LEU A 70 -5.63 20.16 6.85
N LEU A 71 -4.41 20.43 7.34
CA LEU A 71 -4.09 21.59 8.17
C LEU A 71 -3.67 22.81 7.32
N ASN A 72 -3.80 22.74 6.00
CA ASN A 72 -3.36 23.76 5.04
C ASN A 72 -1.87 24.12 5.19
N MET A 73 -1.06 23.14 5.59
CA MET A 73 0.39 23.23 5.69
C MET A 73 1.04 22.55 4.47
N ARG A 74 2.20 23.05 4.04
CA ARG A 74 2.97 22.41 2.97
C ARG A 74 3.65 21.15 3.53
N PRO A 75 3.37 19.94 2.99
CA PRO A 75 4.05 18.72 3.39
C PRO A 75 5.56 18.77 3.12
N LYS A 76 6.33 18.02 3.90
CA LYS A 76 7.78 17.89 3.71
C LYS A 76 8.14 16.78 2.73
N ASP A 77 7.37 15.70 2.79
CA ASP A 77 7.52 14.46 2.04
C ASP A 77 6.14 13.95 1.61
N PHE A 78 6.13 13.09 0.60
CA PHE A 78 4.94 12.46 0.07
C PHE A 78 5.16 10.96 -0.10
N ASP A 79 4.31 10.18 0.57
CA ASP A 79 4.31 8.73 0.48
C ASP A 79 3.08 8.24 -0.28
N VAL A 80 3.24 7.15 -1.01
CA VAL A 80 2.17 6.50 -1.76
C VAL A 80 1.96 5.07 -1.24
N ALA A 81 0.71 4.70 -0.97
CA ALA A 81 0.33 3.32 -0.69
C ALA A 81 -0.42 2.70 -1.87
N THR A 82 -0.20 1.43 -2.16
CA THR A 82 -0.78 0.73 -3.33
C THR A 82 -1.03 -0.76 -3.09
N ASN A 83 -1.93 -1.36 -3.86
CA ASN A 83 -2.08 -2.83 -3.90
C ASN A 83 -1.07 -3.53 -4.83
N ALA A 84 -0.23 -2.79 -5.56
CA ALA A 84 0.86 -3.36 -6.36
C ALA A 84 2.00 -3.87 -5.48
N THR A 85 2.52 -5.06 -5.73
CA THR A 85 3.71 -5.59 -5.03
C THR A 85 4.96 -4.75 -5.35
N PRO A 86 6.01 -4.79 -4.50
CA PRO A 86 7.23 -4.00 -4.75
C PRO A 86 7.86 -4.28 -6.12
N GLU A 87 7.82 -5.54 -6.57
CA GLU A 87 8.29 -5.96 -7.88
C GLU A 87 7.43 -5.40 -9.03
N GLN A 88 6.11 -5.34 -8.86
CA GLN A 88 5.20 -4.73 -9.84
C GLN A 88 5.41 -3.21 -9.92
N VAL A 89 5.51 -2.52 -8.78
CA VAL A 89 5.82 -1.09 -8.73
C VAL A 89 7.15 -0.84 -9.45
N LYS A 90 8.21 -1.58 -9.10
CA LYS A 90 9.52 -1.46 -9.76
C LYS A 90 9.43 -1.66 -11.28
N GLY A 91 8.58 -2.57 -11.76
CA GLY A 91 8.37 -2.82 -13.19
C GLY A 91 7.77 -1.63 -13.95
N LEU A 92 7.01 -0.76 -13.28
CA LEU A 92 6.37 0.41 -13.88
C LEU A 92 7.29 1.64 -13.99
N PHE A 93 8.36 1.69 -13.19
CA PHE A 93 9.23 2.87 -13.11
C PHE A 93 10.67 2.53 -13.47
N ARG A 94 11.22 3.22 -14.48
CA ARG A 94 12.61 3.00 -14.95
C ARG A 94 13.66 3.22 -13.85
N ARG A 95 13.38 4.10 -12.89
CA ARG A 95 14.28 4.44 -11.77
C ARG A 95 13.56 4.22 -10.45
N ALA A 96 13.34 2.95 -10.13
CA ALA A 96 12.78 2.51 -8.87
C ALA A 96 13.69 1.46 -8.21
N PHE A 97 13.82 1.57 -6.89
CA PHE A 97 14.63 0.68 -6.08
C PHE A 97 13.79 0.10 -4.95
N ILE A 98 13.78 -1.22 -4.82
CA ILE A 98 13.22 -1.86 -3.62
C ILE A 98 14.26 -1.69 -2.51
N ILE A 99 13.87 -1.01 -1.45
CA ILE A 99 14.66 -0.75 -0.26
C ILE A 99 14.06 -1.54 0.90
N GLY A 100 14.90 -1.84 1.89
CA GLY A 100 14.49 -2.56 3.09
C GLY A 100 14.43 -4.08 2.90
N ARG A 101 14.79 -4.81 3.96
CA ARG A 101 14.63 -6.27 4.03
C ARG A 101 13.44 -6.65 4.91
N ARG A 102 13.31 -5.97 6.04
CA ARG A 102 12.21 -6.13 7.01
C ARG A 102 10.89 -5.65 6.42
N PHE A 103 10.85 -4.36 6.09
CA PHE A 103 9.74 -3.68 5.44
C PHE A 103 10.19 -3.31 4.04
N ARG A 104 9.78 -4.08 3.03
CA ARG A 104 10.07 -3.71 1.64
C ARG A 104 9.22 -2.52 1.22
N ILE A 105 9.88 -1.48 0.73
CA ILE A 105 9.29 -0.28 0.14
C ILE A 105 9.99 0.02 -1.18
N VAL A 106 9.38 0.79 -2.06
CA VAL A 106 9.96 1.17 -3.35
C VAL A 106 10.22 2.66 -3.39
N HIS A 107 11.48 3.03 -3.61
CA HIS A 107 11.87 4.42 -3.83
C HIS A 107 11.79 4.72 -5.32
N VAL A 108 10.83 5.54 -5.75
CA VAL A 108 10.73 6.05 -7.12
C VAL A 108 11.48 7.37 -7.22
N VAL A 109 12.52 7.42 -8.06
CA VAL A 109 13.50 8.51 -8.06
C VAL A 109 13.33 9.44 -9.26
N TYR A 110 13.09 10.72 -8.98
CA TYR A 110 13.05 11.85 -9.92
C TYR A 110 14.32 12.70 -9.81
N GLY A 111 14.65 13.49 -10.85
CA GLY A 111 15.90 14.29 -10.88
C GLY A 111 17.18 13.48 -11.11
N ARG A 112 18.37 14.06 -11.11
CA ARG A 112 19.64 13.34 -11.38
C ARG A 112 20.73 13.79 -10.41
N GLY A 113 21.67 12.90 -10.13
CA GLY A 113 22.82 13.22 -9.28
C GLY A 113 22.44 13.40 -7.81
N ARG A 114 23.07 14.38 -7.14
CA ARG A 114 22.83 14.67 -5.72
C ARG A 114 21.53 15.41 -5.46
N GLU A 115 20.97 16.07 -6.46
CA GLU A 115 19.65 16.71 -6.42
C GLU A 115 18.62 15.77 -7.04
N HIS A 116 18.33 14.70 -6.30
CA HIS A 116 17.26 13.78 -6.65
C HIS A 116 16.22 13.76 -5.54
N GLU A 117 15.02 13.39 -5.95
CA GLU A 117 13.82 13.44 -5.12
C GLU A 117 13.17 12.08 -5.19
N VAL A 118 12.63 11.64 -4.05
CA VAL A 118 12.16 10.28 -3.87
C VAL A 118 10.72 10.32 -3.43
N ILE A 119 9.88 9.54 -4.13
CA ILE A 119 8.56 9.17 -3.64
C ILE A 119 8.66 7.76 -3.12
N GLU A 120 8.35 7.56 -1.84
CA GLU A 120 8.26 6.23 -1.26
C GLU A 120 6.92 5.60 -1.61
N VAL A 121 6.97 4.36 -2.08
CA VAL A 121 5.78 3.59 -2.47
C VAL A 121 5.76 2.30 -1.66
N SER A 122 4.72 2.15 -0.85
CA SER A 122 4.50 1.00 0.02
C SER A 122 3.31 0.17 -0.47
N THR A 123 3.49 -1.15 -0.48
CA THR A 123 2.38 -2.07 -0.73
C THR A 123 1.56 -2.27 0.54
N PHE A 124 0.23 -2.31 0.42
CA PHE A 124 -0.69 -2.68 1.50
C PHE A 124 -0.27 -4.02 2.13
N ARG A 125 -0.33 -4.08 3.45
CA ARG A 125 -0.03 -5.29 4.24
C ARG A 125 -1.32 -6.07 4.49
N ALA A 126 -1.18 -7.38 4.62
CA ALA A 126 -2.29 -8.21 5.09
C ALA A 126 -2.31 -8.27 6.61
N LEU A 127 -3.48 -8.56 7.18
CA LEU A 127 -3.58 -8.90 8.59
C LEU A 127 -2.72 -10.15 8.88
N PRO A 128 -1.84 -10.12 9.89
CA PRO A 128 -1.05 -11.29 10.26
C PRO A 128 -1.99 -12.42 10.69
N THR A 129 -1.96 -13.55 9.98
CA THR A 129 -2.75 -14.73 10.35
C THR A 129 -1.99 -15.63 11.33
N GLU A 130 -0.67 -15.80 11.13
CA GLU A 130 0.22 -16.56 12.00
C GLU A 130 1.64 -15.96 11.99
N SER A 131 2.25 -15.82 13.17
CA SER A 131 3.62 -15.31 13.32
C SER A 131 4.58 -16.44 13.67
N GLU A 132 5.53 -16.74 12.79
CA GLU A 132 6.62 -17.65 13.14
C GLU A 132 7.66 -16.90 13.98
N ALA A 133 7.73 -17.25 15.26
CA ALA A 133 8.79 -16.76 16.14
C ALA A 133 10.10 -17.47 15.79
N ILE A 134 11.15 -16.68 15.54
CA ILE A 134 12.52 -17.20 15.41
C ILE A 134 13.35 -16.86 16.64
N ALA A 135 14.26 -17.77 17.01
CA ALA A 135 15.09 -17.62 18.21
C ALA A 135 16.13 -16.50 18.08
N GLY A 136 16.50 -16.14 16.84
CA GLY A 136 17.49 -15.12 16.53
C GLY A 136 16.92 -13.73 16.23
N ASN A 137 17.82 -12.78 15.95
CA ASN A 137 17.48 -11.45 15.44
C ASN A 137 17.79 -11.33 13.93
N GLU A 138 17.60 -10.17 13.32
CA GLU A 138 17.86 -9.96 11.89
C GLU A 138 19.26 -10.37 11.41
N LYS A 139 20.28 -10.26 12.27
CA LYS A 139 21.67 -10.57 11.93
C LYS A 139 21.96 -12.06 12.14
N THR A 140 21.53 -12.61 13.27
CA THR A 140 21.85 -14.00 13.66
C THR A 140 20.91 -15.02 13.04
N GLY A 141 19.67 -14.65 12.73
CA GLY A 141 18.66 -15.49 12.10
C GLY A 141 18.60 -15.38 10.57
N LYS A 142 19.62 -14.82 9.89
CA LYS A 142 19.55 -14.53 8.45
C LYS A 142 19.20 -15.74 7.58
N ALA A 143 19.71 -16.93 7.93
CA ALA A 143 19.41 -18.19 7.23
C ALA A 143 17.96 -18.65 7.49
N GLU A 144 17.48 -18.54 8.72
CA GLU A 144 16.08 -18.85 9.08
C GLU A 144 15.09 -17.84 8.49
N LEU A 145 15.51 -16.58 8.27
CA LEU A 145 14.72 -15.52 7.65
C LEU A 145 14.72 -15.58 6.12
N ASP A 146 15.43 -16.52 5.51
CA ASP A 146 15.42 -16.67 4.06
C ASP A 146 14.14 -17.36 3.60
N GLY A 147 13.52 -16.86 2.54
CA GLY A 147 12.21 -17.31 2.07
C GLY A 147 11.01 -16.93 2.97
N LYS A 148 11.22 -16.45 4.20
CA LYS A 148 10.12 -16.02 5.09
C LYS A 148 9.55 -14.66 4.70
N HIS A 149 8.23 -14.59 4.55
CA HIS A 149 7.49 -13.35 4.27
C HIS A 149 7.13 -12.58 5.52
N HIS A 150 6.74 -13.26 6.60
CA HIS A 150 6.48 -12.69 7.92
C HIS A 150 7.27 -13.45 8.99
N ALA A 151 7.83 -12.73 9.96
CA ALA A 151 8.58 -13.33 11.07
C ALA A 151 8.71 -12.33 12.22
N VAL A 152 8.72 -12.83 13.45
CA VAL A 152 8.96 -12.07 14.68
C VAL A 152 10.12 -12.68 15.48
N ASP A 153 10.80 -11.90 16.31
CA ASP A 153 11.71 -12.48 17.32
C ASP A 153 10.95 -12.95 18.57
N ALA A 154 11.66 -13.57 19.51
CA ALA A 154 11.09 -14.05 20.77
C ALA A 154 10.42 -12.97 21.64
N SER A 155 10.71 -11.68 21.41
CA SER A 155 10.05 -10.55 22.08
C SER A 155 8.79 -10.06 21.37
N GLY A 156 8.45 -10.67 20.23
CA GLY A 156 7.34 -10.23 19.36
C GLY A 156 7.73 -9.08 18.43
N ARG A 157 9.01 -8.69 18.34
CA ARG A 157 9.44 -7.65 17.42
C ARG A 157 9.40 -8.19 15.99
N VAL A 158 8.72 -7.47 15.11
CA VAL A 158 8.66 -7.78 13.67
C VAL A 158 10.06 -7.76 13.05
N LEU A 159 10.43 -8.86 12.39
CA LEU A 159 11.68 -9.05 11.65
C LEU A 159 11.47 -9.13 10.14
N ARG A 160 10.27 -9.51 9.70
CA ARG A 160 9.79 -9.45 8.30
C ARG A 160 8.30 -9.18 8.30
N ASP A 161 7.86 -8.39 7.34
CA ASP A 161 6.43 -8.10 7.19
C ASP A 161 6.00 -7.95 5.73
N ASN A 162 6.48 -8.82 4.86
CA ASN A 162 6.28 -8.76 3.41
C ASN A 162 5.13 -9.67 2.96
N VAL A 163 4.02 -9.62 3.69
CA VAL A 163 2.74 -10.26 3.35
C VAL A 163 1.82 -9.17 2.83
N TRP A 164 1.33 -9.37 1.61
CA TRP A 164 0.60 -8.37 0.86
C TRP A 164 -0.90 -8.65 0.91
N GLY A 165 -1.69 -7.61 1.12
CA GLY A 165 -3.13 -7.71 1.29
C GLY A 165 -3.90 -6.64 0.52
N PRO A 166 -5.24 -6.73 0.51
CA PRO A 166 -6.09 -5.63 0.06
C PRO A 166 -6.05 -4.46 1.06
N GLN A 167 -6.40 -3.25 0.61
CA GLN A 167 -6.47 -2.05 1.44
C GLN A 167 -7.28 -2.23 2.74
N ILE A 168 -8.31 -3.06 2.73
CA ILE A 168 -9.19 -3.26 3.89
C ILE A 168 -8.53 -4.05 5.04
N GLU A 169 -7.40 -4.69 4.77
CA GLU A 169 -6.59 -5.44 5.74
C GLU A 169 -5.38 -4.65 6.24
N ASP A 170 -5.09 -3.50 5.62
CA ASP A 170 -4.02 -2.54 5.98
C ASP A 170 -4.54 -1.48 6.96
#